data_AF-A0A3P8ARB0-F1
#
_entry.id   AF-A0A3P8ARB0-F1
#
_cell.length_a   1.000
_cell.length_b   1.000
_cell.length_c   1.000
_cell.angle_alpha   90.00
_cell.angle_beta   90.00
_cell.angle_gamma   90.00
#
_symmetry.space_group_name_H-M   'P 1'
#
loop_
_entity.id
_entity.type
_entity.pdbx_description
1 polymer ?
#
loop_
_entity_poly.entity_id
_entity_poly.type
_entity_poly.pdbx_seq_one_letter_code
_entity_poly.pdbx_strand_id
1 'polypeptide(L)'
;MLQIGPICRYVEDIPLVAEVMGGENASPLRLADAADLKKTRVFYMEGIKGLSTVMSLGCEMKSALLKAVEHLEGEFDIEAIRIDLPLFSKAVEMETASLSVKGVPRHGEYLLSLKGDKGCINWVTEIPKLLTGNSVHTAGGLFFAAFDSLDRTTEEEKTKTIKLRERLSRQLNELLGDDGILLFPSWPHTAPFHNQPVFAPFNLAYTCIFNVLTLPTIQCPMGVVASHNCDRLLIAAAKEISEAFGGWTPPWEH
;
A
#
# COMPACT_ATOMS: atom_id res chain seq x y z
N MET A 1 6.37 -6.47 -9.70
CA MET A 1 5.50 -5.38 -9.20
C MET A 1 6.38 -4.43 -8.41
N LEU A 2 7.16 -3.62 -9.12
CA LEU A 2 8.03 -2.60 -8.54
C LEU A 2 7.60 -1.29 -9.17
N GLN A 3 7.40 -0.27 -8.34
CA GLN A 3 7.04 1.07 -8.78
C GLN A 3 7.96 2.09 -8.11
N ILE A 4 8.20 3.18 -8.82
CA ILE A 4 8.95 4.34 -8.32
C ILE A 4 8.00 5.52 -8.42
N GLY A 5 7.70 6.15 -7.28
CA GLY A 5 6.78 7.28 -7.20
C GLY A 5 7.41 8.47 -6.48
N PRO A 6 6.90 9.68 -6.73
CA PRO A 6 7.36 10.89 -6.05
C PRO A 6 6.97 10.89 -4.56
N ILE A 7 7.81 11.52 -3.74
CA ILE A 7 7.51 11.87 -2.35
C ILE A 7 7.74 13.36 -2.20
N CYS A 8 6.65 14.11 -1.97
CA CYS A 8 6.67 15.56 -1.90
C CYS A 8 6.03 16.04 -0.59
N ARG A 9 6.37 17.25 -0.15
CA ARG A 9 5.69 17.91 0.98
C ARG A 9 4.32 18.45 0.57
N TYR A 10 4.23 18.92 -0.67
CA TYR A 10 3.06 19.58 -1.24
C TYR A 10 2.55 18.75 -2.41
N VAL A 11 1.23 18.59 -2.49
CA VAL A 11 0.57 17.80 -3.53
C VAL A 11 0.66 18.47 -4.91
N GLU A 12 0.87 19.78 -4.94
CA GLU A 12 1.10 20.59 -6.12
C GLU A 12 2.39 20.21 -6.85
N ASP A 13 3.38 19.64 -6.14
CA ASP A 13 4.64 19.18 -6.72
C ASP A 13 4.51 17.82 -7.41
N ILE A 14 3.54 17.00 -7.01
CA ILE A 14 3.38 15.61 -7.48
C ILE A 14 3.22 15.52 -9.01
N PRO A 15 2.34 16.31 -9.67
CA PRO A 15 2.18 16.24 -11.13
C PRO A 15 3.48 16.50 -11.88
N LEU A 16 4.24 17.52 -11.47
CA LEU A 16 5.49 17.90 -12.12
C LEU A 16 6.55 16.79 -11.98
N VAL A 17 6.73 16.26 -10.77
CA VAL A 17 7.72 15.20 -10.53
C VAL A 17 7.30 13.90 -11.23
N ALA A 18 6.02 13.54 -11.20
CA ALA A 18 5.49 12.36 -11.89
C ALA A 18 5.65 12.47 -13.41
N GLU A 19 5.43 13.66 -14.00
CA GLU A 19 5.63 13.91 -15.42
C GLU A 19 7.10 13.71 -15.83
N VAL A 20 8.03 14.28 -15.07
CA VAL A 20 9.48 14.12 -15.33
C VAL A 20 9.92 12.66 -15.17
N MET A 21 9.44 11.97 -14.13
CA MET A 21 9.79 10.56 -13.87
C MET A 21 9.21 9.61 -14.94
N GLY A 22 7.96 9.85 -15.35
CA GLY A 22 7.27 9.04 -16.35
C GLY A 22 7.77 9.27 -17.77
N GLY A 23 8.31 10.46 -18.07
CA GLY A 23 8.79 10.83 -19.40
C GLY A 23 7.70 10.60 -20.46
N GLU A 24 8.04 9.92 -21.54
CA GLU A 24 7.08 9.58 -22.61
C GLU A 24 5.91 8.70 -22.12
N ASN A 25 6.07 7.98 -21.01
CA ASN A 25 5.02 7.15 -20.41
C ASN A 25 4.12 7.92 -19.42
N ALA A 26 4.30 9.23 -19.24
CA ALA A 26 3.46 10.04 -18.36
C ALA A 26 2.10 10.40 -18.98
N SER A 27 2.01 10.43 -20.33
CA SER A 27 0.79 10.84 -21.05
C SER A 27 -0.47 10.05 -20.63
N PRO A 28 -0.44 8.71 -20.48
CA PRO A 28 -1.58 7.94 -19.98
C PRO A 28 -2.07 8.35 -18.58
N LEU A 29 -1.23 8.95 -17.74
CA LEU A 29 -1.60 9.34 -16.36
C LEU A 29 -2.49 10.59 -16.32
N ARG A 30 -2.59 11.32 -17.43
CA ARG A 30 -3.47 12.49 -17.61
C ARG A 30 -3.26 13.58 -16.54
N LEU A 31 -2.01 13.81 -16.12
CA LEU A 31 -1.66 14.66 -14.97
C LEU A 31 -2.12 16.12 -15.09
N ALA A 32 -2.29 16.64 -16.31
CA ALA A 32 -2.75 18.00 -16.58
C ALA A 32 -4.27 18.13 -16.73
N ASP A 33 -4.99 17.01 -16.83
CA ASP A 33 -6.45 17.03 -17.02
C ASP A 33 -7.14 17.46 -15.73
N ALA A 34 -8.13 18.34 -15.87
CA ALA A 34 -9.00 18.68 -14.75
C ALA A 34 -9.82 17.45 -14.29
N ALA A 35 -10.07 17.38 -12.99
CA ALA A 35 -10.96 16.40 -12.37
C ALA A 35 -12.10 17.14 -11.67
N ASP A 36 -13.33 16.68 -11.89
CA ASP A 36 -14.51 17.24 -11.25
C ASP A 36 -14.91 16.36 -10.07
N LEU A 37 -14.52 16.78 -8.86
CA LEU A 37 -14.81 16.02 -7.64
C LEU A 37 -16.32 15.94 -7.35
N LYS A 38 -17.14 16.87 -7.85
CA LYS A 38 -18.61 16.82 -7.74
C LYS A 38 -19.25 15.67 -8.51
N LYS A 39 -18.54 15.13 -9.51
CA LYS A 39 -18.98 13.96 -10.27
C LYS A 39 -18.23 12.69 -9.86
N THR A 40 -17.35 12.78 -8.88
CA THR A 40 -16.49 11.66 -8.48
C THR A 40 -17.24 10.78 -7.47
N ARG A 41 -17.35 9.48 -7.77
CA ARG A 41 -17.91 8.48 -6.86
C ARG A 41 -16.89 8.16 -5.78
N VAL A 42 -17.24 8.39 -4.52
CA VAL A 42 -16.37 8.13 -3.38
C VAL A 42 -16.75 6.82 -2.73
N PHE A 43 -15.78 5.91 -2.62
CA PHE A 43 -15.88 4.68 -1.85
C PHE A 43 -14.94 4.76 -0.66
N TYR A 44 -15.27 4.09 0.44
CA TYR A 44 -14.36 3.98 1.58
C TYR A 44 -14.43 2.62 2.25
N MET A 45 -13.31 2.19 2.85
CA MET A 45 -13.21 0.91 3.56
C MET A 45 -12.42 1.07 4.87
N GLU A 46 -13.02 0.64 5.98
CA GLU A 46 -12.47 0.78 7.34
C GLU A 46 -11.41 -0.29 7.68
N GLY A 47 -10.45 -0.50 6.79
CA GLY A 47 -9.37 -1.49 6.97
C GLY A 47 -9.75 -2.93 6.59
N ILE A 48 -8.86 -3.88 6.91
CA ILE A 48 -8.96 -5.27 6.46
C ILE A 48 -9.66 -6.12 7.52
N LYS A 49 -10.77 -6.76 7.13
CA LYS A 49 -11.52 -7.70 7.99
C LYS A 49 -11.15 -9.14 7.69
N GLY A 50 -11.31 -10.02 8.68
CA GLY A 50 -11.20 -11.48 8.50
C GLY A 50 -9.78 -12.03 8.49
N LEU A 51 -8.77 -11.22 8.82
CA LEU A 51 -7.36 -11.63 8.89
C LEU A 51 -6.81 -11.35 10.29
N SER A 52 -6.77 -12.36 11.16
CA SER A 52 -6.39 -12.21 12.58
C SER A 52 -4.93 -11.82 12.81
N THR A 53 -4.07 -12.02 11.81
CA THR A 53 -2.66 -11.63 11.84
C THR A 53 -2.43 -10.16 11.50
N VAL A 54 -3.47 -9.46 11.06
CA VAL A 54 -3.45 -8.02 10.76
C VAL A 54 -4.19 -7.29 11.86
N MET A 55 -3.58 -6.22 12.36
CA MET A 55 -4.18 -5.40 13.40
C MET A 55 -5.44 -4.71 12.88
N SER A 56 -6.45 -4.61 13.74
CA SER A 56 -7.64 -3.80 13.44
C SER A 56 -7.29 -2.33 13.31
N LEU A 57 -8.14 -1.58 12.59
CA LEU A 57 -7.98 -0.14 12.44
C LEU A 57 -8.16 0.58 13.78
N GLY A 58 -7.15 1.32 14.21
CA GLY A 58 -7.16 2.16 15.40
C GLY A 58 -8.15 3.32 15.29
N CYS A 59 -8.58 3.87 16.43
CA CYS A 59 -9.59 4.90 16.47
C CYS A 59 -9.13 6.21 15.80
N GLU A 60 -7.85 6.57 15.90
CA GLU A 60 -7.30 7.75 15.24
C GLU A 60 -7.34 7.61 13.71
N MET A 61 -6.93 6.45 13.19
CA MET A 61 -6.95 6.18 11.76
C MET A 61 -8.38 6.13 11.22
N LYS A 62 -9.30 5.53 11.97
CA LYS A 62 -10.73 5.52 11.63
C LYS A 62 -11.33 6.93 11.66
N SER A 63 -11.00 7.73 12.67
CA SER A 63 -11.48 9.12 12.76
C SER A 63 -10.96 9.96 11.60
N ALA A 64 -9.68 9.81 11.23
CA ALA A 64 -9.12 10.49 10.07
C ALA A 64 -9.85 10.09 8.77
N LEU A 65 -10.09 8.79 8.56
CA LEU A 65 -10.88 8.26 7.43
C LEU A 65 -12.25 8.93 7.34
N LEU A 66 -13.01 8.87 8.43
CA LEU A 66 -14.39 9.38 8.43
C LEU A 66 -14.46 10.91 8.28
N LYS A 67 -13.48 11.66 8.81
CA LYS A 67 -13.41 13.11 8.59
C LYS A 67 -13.23 13.48 7.13
N ALA A 68 -12.38 12.76 6.38
CA ALA A 68 -12.24 13.03 4.95
C ALA A 68 -13.48 12.63 4.16
N VAL A 69 -14.14 11.53 4.55
CA VAL A 69 -15.44 11.14 3.98
C VAL A 69 -16.47 12.25 4.20
N GLU A 70 -16.68 12.68 5.45
CA GLU A 70 -17.63 13.74 5.82
C GLU A 70 -17.34 15.05 5.09
N HIS A 71 -16.05 15.40 4.93
CA HIS A 71 -15.63 16.59 4.17
C HIS A 71 -16.04 16.50 2.71
N LEU A 72 -15.71 15.40 2.01
CA LEU A 72 -16.03 15.24 0.60
C LEU A 72 -17.55 15.19 0.36
N GLU A 73 -18.31 14.55 1.25
CA GLU A 73 -19.78 14.53 1.18
C GLU A 73 -20.35 15.94 1.32
N GLY A 74 -19.88 16.72 2.30
CA GLY A 74 -20.37 18.07 2.57
C GLY A 74 -19.98 19.11 1.51
N GLU A 75 -18.73 19.09 1.05
CA GLU A 75 -18.20 20.08 0.09
C GLU A 75 -18.78 19.88 -1.32
N PHE A 76 -18.99 18.63 -1.72
CA PHE A 76 -19.41 18.29 -3.08
C PHE A 76 -20.86 17.83 -3.23
N ASP A 77 -21.62 17.73 -2.13
CA ASP A 77 -23.00 17.23 -2.10
C ASP A 77 -23.10 15.83 -2.75
N ILE A 78 -22.19 14.94 -2.35
CA ILE A 78 -22.10 13.55 -2.80
C ILE A 78 -22.35 12.58 -1.65
N GLU A 79 -22.70 11.33 -1.97
CA GLU A 79 -22.83 10.25 -0.97
C GLU A 79 -21.65 9.28 -1.11
N ALA A 80 -20.87 9.11 -0.05
CA ALA A 80 -19.76 8.18 -0.03
C ALA A 80 -20.24 6.77 0.33
N ILE A 81 -19.84 5.77 -0.46
CA ILE A 81 -20.31 4.39 -0.30
C ILE A 81 -19.28 3.59 0.50
N ARG A 82 -19.68 3.13 1.68
CA ARG A 82 -18.90 2.15 2.44
C ARG A 82 -18.87 0.82 1.70
N ILE A 83 -17.68 0.30 1.46
CA ILE A 83 -17.49 -1.04 0.89
C ILE A 83 -16.68 -1.93 1.84
N ASP A 84 -16.85 -3.24 1.66
CA ASP A 84 -15.99 -4.25 2.23
C ASP A 84 -15.58 -5.19 1.09
N LEU A 85 -14.27 -5.46 0.97
CA LEU A 85 -13.70 -6.32 -0.05
C LEU A 85 -13.10 -7.57 0.62
N PRO A 86 -13.85 -8.67 0.77
CA PRO A 86 -13.38 -9.84 1.52
C PRO A 86 -12.06 -10.43 1.02
N LEU A 87 -11.75 -10.28 -0.28
CA LEU A 87 -10.51 -10.75 -0.87
C LEU A 87 -9.26 -9.97 -0.38
N PHE A 88 -9.41 -8.83 0.28
CA PHE A 88 -8.29 -8.13 0.94
C PHE A 88 -7.68 -8.97 2.06
N SER A 89 -8.43 -9.89 2.67
CA SER A 89 -7.90 -10.86 3.64
C SER A 89 -6.83 -11.80 3.04
N LYS A 90 -6.72 -11.84 1.71
CA LYS A 90 -5.74 -12.62 0.95
C LYS A 90 -4.56 -11.79 0.45
N ALA A 91 -4.41 -10.53 0.86
CA ALA A 91 -3.38 -9.62 0.36
C ALA A 91 -1.95 -10.20 0.44
N VAL A 92 -1.57 -10.72 1.61
CA VAL A 92 -0.23 -11.31 1.83
C VAL A 92 -0.02 -12.58 1.00
N GLU A 93 -1.05 -13.42 0.85
CA GLU A 93 -0.99 -14.61 -0.02
C GLU A 93 -0.82 -14.19 -1.49
N MET A 94 -1.57 -13.18 -1.94
CA MET A 94 -1.47 -12.64 -3.29
C MET A 94 -0.10 -12.02 -3.56
N GLU A 95 0.46 -11.29 -2.60
CA GLU A 95 1.82 -10.75 -2.69
C GLU A 95 2.85 -11.86 -2.81
N THR A 96 2.83 -12.83 -1.89
CA THR A 96 3.77 -13.95 -1.86
C THR A 96 3.72 -14.75 -3.17
N ALA A 97 2.52 -15.08 -3.65
CA ALA A 97 2.33 -15.77 -4.92
C ALA A 97 2.83 -14.95 -6.12
N SER A 98 2.65 -13.62 -6.09
CA SER A 98 3.08 -12.72 -7.17
C SER A 98 4.59 -12.48 -7.20
N LEU A 99 5.27 -12.60 -6.06
CA LEU A 99 6.73 -12.50 -5.94
C LEU A 99 7.45 -13.83 -6.23
N SER A 100 6.75 -14.96 -6.13
CA SER A 100 7.27 -16.30 -6.44
C SER A 100 7.43 -16.52 -7.96
N VAL A 101 8.43 -15.86 -8.56
CA VAL A 101 8.76 -16.00 -9.98
C VAL A 101 9.93 -16.97 -10.17
N LYS A 102 9.76 -17.94 -11.07
CA LYS A 102 10.80 -18.94 -11.38
C LYS A 102 12.09 -18.26 -11.85
N GLY A 103 13.22 -18.61 -11.21
CA GLY A 103 14.54 -18.07 -11.55
C GLY A 103 14.86 -16.73 -10.90
N VAL A 104 13.94 -16.16 -10.12
CA VAL A 104 14.19 -14.98 -9.29
C VAL A 104 14.60 -15.45 -7.88
N PRO A 105 15.69 -14.89 -7.30
CA PRO A 105 16.08 -15.20 -5.93
C PRO A 105 14.96 -14.98 -4.92
N ARG A 106 14.93 -15.80 -3.88
CA ARG A 106 14.05 -15.64 -2.72
C ARG A 106 14.51 -14.50 -1.81
N HIS A 107 13.66 -14.05 -0.90
CA HIS A 107 14.00 -12.95 0.02
C HIS A 107 15.27 -13.23 0.82
N GLY A 108 15.41 -14.45 1.33
CA GLY A 108 16.60 -14.89 2.08
C GLY A 108 17.89 -14.92 1.25
N GLU A 109 17.79 -14.97 -0.08
CA GLU A 109 18.93 -14.94 -1.01
C GLU A 109 19.32 -13.51 -1.39
N TYR A 110 18.39 -12.54 -1.28
CA TYR A 110 18.68 -11.12 -1.43
C TYR A 110 19.31 -10.50 -0.18
N LEU A 111 19.11 -11.11 0.99
CA LEU A 111 19.72 -10.69 2.25
C LEU A 111 21.20 -11.09 2.30
N LEU A 112 22.00 -10.47 1.44
CA LEU A 112 23.45 -10.58 1.42
C LEU A 112 24.03 -10.21 2.79
N SER A 113 25.07 -10.93 3.22
CA SER A 113 25.85 -10.47 4.37
C SER A 113 26.63 -9.21 4.00
N LEU A 114 27.03 -8.42 5.00
CA LEU A 114 27.90 -7.23 4.82
C LEU A 114 29.22 -7.55 4.09
N LYS A 115 29.61 -8.83 4.00
CA LYS A 115 30.80 -9.28 3.27
C LYS A 115 30.55 -9.48 1.76
N GLY A 116 29.33 -9.22 1.29
CA GLY A 116 28.96 -9.29 -0.13
C GLY A 116 28.98 -10.71 -0.71
N ASP A 117 29.01 -11.74 0.14
CA ASP A 117 28.95 -13.13 -0.30
C ASP A 117 27.52 -13.49 -0.68
N LYS A 118 27.37 -14.03 -1.90
CA LYS A 118 26.11 -14.59 -2.39
C LYS A 118 25.81 -15.85 -1.57
N GLY A 119 24.79 -15.80 -0.73
CA GLY A 119 24.35 -16.93 0.06
C GLY A 119 22.94 -16.71 0.59
N CYS A 120 22.18 -17.80 0.74
CA CYS A 120 20.91 -17.76 1.43
C CYS A 120 21.17 -17.68 2.94
N ILE A 121 20.60 -16.67 3.61
CA ILE A 121 20.67 -16.55 5.07
C ILE A 121 20.10 -17.83 5.72
N ASN A 122 20.89 -18.47 6.58
CA ASN A 122 20.37 -19.54 7.43
C ASN A 122 19.73 -18.89 8.66
N TRP A 123 18.43 -18.60 8.56
CA TRP A 123 17.69 -17.90 9.61
C TRP A 123 17.76 -18.63 10.97
N VAL A 124 17.88 -19.96 10.99
CA VAL A 124 17.99 -20.76 12.23
C VAL A 124 19.29 -20.45 12.97
N THR A 125 20.41 -20.36 12.25
CA THR A 125 21.72 -20.09 12.88
C THR A 125 21.93 -18.61 13.20
N GLU A 126 21.15 -17.71 12.59
CA GLU A 126 21.17 -16.28 12.88
C GLU A 126 20.36 -15.89 14.12
N ILE A 127 19.34 -16.66 14.53
CA ILE A 127 18.53 -16.37 15.73
C ILE A 127 19.39 -16.19 17.00
N PRO A 128 20.31 -17.11 17.36
CA PRO A 128 21.15 -16.92 18.55
C PRO A 128 22.07 -15.71 18.45
N LYS A 129 22.54 -15.37 17.24
CA LYS A 129 23.37 -14.19 17.01
C LYS A 129 22.57 -12.91 17.21
N LEU A 130 21.31 -12.89 16.76
CA LEU A 130 20.41 -11.77 16.97
C LEU A 130 20.13 -11.55 18.46
N LEU A 131 19.86 -12.62 19.21
CA LEU A 131 19.60 -12.57 20.65
C LEU A 131 20.83 -12.14 21.47
N THR A 132 22.04 -12.40 20.97
CA THR A 132 23.31 -11.99 21.60
C THR A 132 23.85 -10.66 21.07
N GLY A 133 23.13 -9.97 20.17
CA GLY A 133 23.53 -8.69 19.58
C GLY A 133 24.66 -8.78 18.54
N ASN A 134 25.02 -9.99 18.11
CA ASN A 134 26.11 -10.25 17.17
C ASN A 134 25.65 -10.50 15.72
N SER A 135 24.33 -10.52 15.46
CA SER A 135 23.84 -10.67 14.09
C SER A 135 24.03 -9.38 13.30
N VAL A 136 24.45 -9.52 12.05
CA VAL A 136 24.53 -8.42 11.08
C VAL A 136 23.19 -8.17 10.37
N HIS A 137 22.18 -8.98 10.67
CA HIS A 137 20.85 -8.91 10.06
C HIS A 137 19.82 -8.39 11.06
N THR A 138 18.80 -7.69 10.56
CA THR A 138 17.69 -7.19 11.39
C THR A 138 16.69 -8.29 11.70
N ALA A 139 15.96 -8.16 12.81
CA ALA A 139 14.88 -9.10 13.16
C ALA A 139 13.85 -9.27 12.03
N GLY A 140 13.50 -8.18 11.33
CA GLY A 140 12.63 -8.22 10.15
C GLY A 140 13.22 -9.01 8.98
N GLY A 141 14.53 -8.85 8.71
CA GLY A 141 15.21 -9.63 7.69
C GLY A 141 15.20 -11.13 7.98
N LEU A 142 15.49 -11.53 9.23
CA LEU A 142 15.37 -12.94 9.64
C LEU A 142 13.94 -13.45 9.51
N PHE A 143 12.94 -12.65 9.90
CA PHE A 143 11.53 -13.00 9.76
C PHE A 143 11.15 -13.29 8.31
N PHE A 144 11.50 -12.41 7.36
CA PHE A 144 11.20 -12.62 5.95
C PHE A 144 11.92 -13.84 5.37
N ALA A 145 13.18 -14.08 5.76
CA ALA A 145 13.90 -15.28 5.35
C ALA A 145 13.26 -16.56 5.88
N ALA A 146 12.84 -16.56 7.15
CA ALA A 146 12.12 -17.68 7.74
C ALA A 146 10.79 -17.91 7.03
N PHE A 147 10.00 -16.84 6.83
CA PHE A 147 8.71 -16.86 6.15
C PHE A 147 8.80 -17.50 4.76
N ASP A 148 9.77 -17.06 3.93
CA ASP A 148 9.99 -17.60 2.59
C ASP A 148 10.46 -19.08 2.63
N SER A 149 11.38 -19.42 3.53
CA SER A 149 11.89 -20.80 3.65
C SER A 149 10.84 -21.81 4.13
N LEU A 150 9.86 -21.33 4.91
CA LEU A 150 8.76 -22.12 5.45
C LEU A 150 7.56 -22.17 4.51
N ASP A 151 7.57 -21.40 3.41
CA ASP A 151 6.52 -21.44 2.41
C ASP A 151 6.47 -22.83 1.74
N ARG A 152 5.33 -23.51 1.94
CA ARG A 152 5.01 -24.82 1.36
C ARG A 152 3.85 -24.73 0.37
N THR A 153 3.43 -23.53 -0.02
CA THR A 153 2.34 -23.34 -0.98
C THR A 153 2.71 -23.97 -2.32
N THR A 154 1.82 -24.83 -2.81
CA THR A 154 1.98 -25.53 -4.08
C THR A 154 1.78 -24.58 -5.27
N GLU A 155 2.30 -24.94 -6.44
CA GLU A 155 2.09 -24.15 -7.67
C GLU A 155 0.60 -24.06 -8.07
N GLU A 156 -0.20 -25.07 -7.74
CA GLU A 156 -1.65 -25.04 -7.95
C GLU A 156 -2.33 -24.00 -7.05
N GLU A 157 -1.96 -23.95 -5.77
CA GLU A 157 -2.46 -22.95 -4.82
C GLU A 157 -2.03 -21.54 -5.21
N LYS A 158 -0.77 -21.33 -5.60
CA LYS A 158 -0.29 -20.04 -6.13
C LYS A 158 -1.11 -19.60 -7.34
N THR A 159 -1.37 -20.52 -8.27
CA THR A 159 -2.20 -20.25 -9.45
C THR A 159 -3.63 -19.87 -9.07
N LYS A 160 -4.24 -20.53 -8.08
CA LYS A 160 -5.56 -20.16 -7.55
C LYS A 160 -5.54 -18.75 -6.94
N THR A 161 -4.51 -18.43 -6.16
CA THR A 161 -4.34 -17.11 -5.55
C THR A 161 -4.16 -16.01 -6.60
N ILE A 162 -3.39 -16.27 -7.67
CA ILE A 162 -3.24 -15.33 -8.79
C ILE A 162 -4.58 -15.07 -9.49
N LYS A 163 -5.43 -16.09 -9.68
CA LYS A 163 -6.79 -15.88 -10.23
C LYS A 163 -7.68 -15.05 -9.31
N LEU A 164 -7.56 -15.20 -7.99
CA LEU A 164 -8.26 -14.36 -7.02
C LEU A 164 -7.78 -12.91 -7.08
N ARG A 165 -6.48 -12.69 -7.24
CA ARG A 165 -5.87 -11.37 -7.46
C ARG A 165 -6.44 -10.70 -8.70
N GLU A 166 -6.47 -11.41 -9.83
CA GLU A 166 -7.02 -10.89 -11.10
C GLU A 166 -8.50 -10.54 -10.97
N ARG A 167 -9.28 -11.38 -10.29
CA ARG A 167 -10.69 -11.08 -9.98
C ARG A 167 -10.83 -9.80 -9.16
N LEU A 168 -10.02 -9.63 -8.12
CA LEU A 168 -10.07 -8.45 -7.25
C LEU A 168 -9.62 -7.19 -8.00
N SER A 169 -8.57 -7.27 -8.81
CA SER A 169 -8.10 -6.16 -9.64
C SER A 169 -9.20 -5.72 -10.60
N ARG A 170 -9.85 -6.66 -11.31
CA ARG A 170 -11.00 -6.34 -12.17
C ARG A 170 -12.16 -5.73 -11.40
N GLN A 171 -12.53 -6.30 -10.24
CA GLN A 171 -13.60 -5.77 -9.40
C GLN A 171 -13.35 -4.31 -8.99
N LEU A 172 -12.13 -3.97 -8.58
CA LEU A 172 -11.79 -2.59 -8.20
C LEU A 172 -11.75 -1.65 -9.41
N ASN A 173 -11.17 -2.07 -10.53
CA ASN A 173 -11.16 -1.24 -11.75
C ASN A 173 -12.57 -0.97 -12.28
N GLU A 174 -13.46 -1.97 -12.28
CA GLU A 174 -14.87 -1.81 -12.68
C GLU A 174 -15.65 -0.93 -11.68
N LEU A 175 -15.40 -1.10 -10.38
CA LEU A 175 -16.04 -0.30 -9.34
C LEU A 175 -15.65 1.18 -9.45
N LEU A 176 -14.35 1.45 -9.56
CA LEU A 176 -13.79 2.80 -9.60
C LEU A 176 -14.00 3.47 -10.95
N GLY A 177 -13.81 2.77 -12.07
CA GLY A 177 -13.92 3.38 -13.40
C GLY A 177 -13.01 4.62 -13.57
N ASP A 178 -13.43 5.56 -14.42
CA ASP A 178 -12.67 6.78 -14.72
C ASP A 178 -13.06 7.98 -13.82
N ASP A 179 -13.99 7.75 -12.89
CA ASP A 179 -14.69 8.75 -12.08
C ASP A 179 -14.84 8.33 -10.61
N GLY A 180 -14.10 7.33 -10.15
CA GLY A 180 -14.22 6.80 -8.79
C GLY A 180 -12.91 6.76 -8.04
N ILE A 181 -12.99 7.03 -6.74
CA ILE A 181 -11.87 6.91 -5.80
C ILE A 181 -12.25 6.02 -4.62
N LEU A 182 -11.27 5.32 -4.06
CA LEU A 182 -11.38 4.58 -2.82
C LEU A 182 -10.49 5.23 -1.76
N LEU A 183 -11.10 5.69 -0.67
CA LEU A 183 -10.43 6.08 0.55
C LEU A 183 -10.15 4.85 1.42
N PHE A 184 -8.88 4.61 1.71
CA PHE A 184 -8.44 3.47 2.48
C PHE A 184 -7.30 3.86 3.44
N PRO A 185 -7.33 3.43 4.71
CA PRO A 185 -6.23 3.68 5.64
C PRO A 185 -4.94 3.06 5.12
N SER A 186 -3.83 3.76 5.22
CA SER A 186 -2.54 3.25 4.70
C SER A 186 -1.83 2.35 5.70
N TRP A 187 -2.22 2.45 6.97
CA TRP A 187 -1.72 1.63 8.07
C TRP A 187 -2.82 1.51 9.13
N PRO A 188 -2.86 0.44 9.94
CA PRO A 188 -3.91 0.29 10.95
C PRO A 188 -3.77 1.28 12.13
N HIS A 189 -2.58 1.81 12.40
CA HIS A 189 -2.32 2.72 13.52
C HIS A 189 -1.42 3.88 13.08
N THR A 190 -1.28 4.89 13.93
CA THR A 190 -0.30 5.97 13.77
C THR A 190 1.14 5.43 13.80
N ALA A 191 2.11 6.31 13.56
CA ALA A 191 3.52 5.95 13.43
C ALA A 191 3.97 5.02 14.58
N PRO A 192 4.39 3.76 14.27
CA PRO A 192 4.77 2.81 15.29
C PRO A 192 6.12 3.19 15.92
N PHE A 193 6.36 2.77 17.15
CA PHE A 193 7.66 2.92 17.79
C PHE A 193 8.73 2.09 17.06
N HIS A 194 10.00 2.48 17.24
CA HIS A 194 11.13 1.71 16.72
C HIS A 194 11.01 0.22 17.10
N ASN A 195 11.22 -0.65 16.12
CA ASN A 195 11.13 -2.12 16.23
C ASN A 195 9.74 -2.71 16.51
N GLN A 196 8.71 -1.90 16.82
CA GLN A 196 7.35 -2.39 17.03
C GLN A 196 6.77 -3.15 15.81
N PRO A 197 7.02 -2.75 14.54
CA PRO A 197 6.48 -3.47 13.38
C PRO A 197 6.92 -4.93 13.27
N VAL A 198 8.01 -5.33 13.93
CA VAL A 198 8.48 -6.73 13.96
C VAL A 198 7.42 -7.65 14.59
N PHE A 199 6.57 -7.13 15.47
CA PHE A 199 5.48 -7.89 16.11
C PHE A 199 4.15 -7.84 15.35
N ALA A 200 4.08 -7.05 14.27
CA ALA A 200 2.89 -6.95 13.42
C ALA A 200 3.29 -6.88 11.93
N PRO A 201 4.08 -7.85 11.43
CA PRO A 201 4.66 -7.77 10.08
C PRO A 201 3.58 -7.74 9.01
N PHE A 202 2.47 -8.44 9.22
CA PHE A 202 1.40 -8.55 8.24
C PHE A 202 0.54 -7.29 8.08
N ASN A 203 0.74 -6.25 8.91
CA ASN A 203 0.14 -4.95 8.65
C ASN A 203 0.55 -4.37 7.28
N LEU A 204 1.64 -4.88 6.69
CA LEU A 204 2.01 -4.64 5.29
C LEU A 204 0.87 -4.91 4.30
N ALA A 205 -0.13 -5.73 4.67
CA ALA A 205 -1.32 -6.00 3.88
C ALA A 205 -2.07 -4.73 3.46
N TYR A 206 -2.03 -3.68 4.29
CA TYR A 206 -2.66 -2.39 4.00
C TYR A 206 -2.03 -1.67 2.80
N THR A 207 -0.74 -1.91 2.53
CA THR A 207 -0.01 -1.25 1.43
C THR A 207 0.26 -2.21 0.28
N CYS A 208 0.60 -3.47 0.56
CA CYS A 208 1.03 -4.41 -0.48
C CYS A 208 -0.08 -4.80 -1.44
N ILE A 209 -1.34 -4.77 -0.98
CA ILE A 209 -2.48 -5.10 -1.84
C ILE A 209 -2.54 -4.19 -3.08
N PHE A 210 -2.22 -2.91 -2.97
CA PHE A 210 -2.26 -2.01 -4.12
C PHE A 210 -1.08 -2.21 -5.07
N ASN A 211 0.10 -2.59 -4.55
CA ASN A 211 1.22 -3.05 -5.38
C ASN A 211 0.86 -4.31 -6.17
N VAL A 212 0.17 -5.23 -5.50
CA VAL A 212 -0.30 -6.51 -6.05
C VAL A 212 -1.34 -6.32 -7.15
N LEU A 213 -2.26 -5.38 -6.95
CA LEU A 213 -3.34 -5.07 -7.89
C LEU A 213 -2.96 -4.06 -8.96
N THR A 214 -1.74 -3.52 -8.87
CA THR A 214 -1.15 -2.49 -9.74
C THR A 214 -1.99 -1.22 -9.85
N LEU A 215 -2.75 -0.88 -8.80
CA LEU A 215 -3.58 0.31 -8.76
C LEU A 215 -2.76 1.52 -8.31
N PRO A 216 -2.94 2.68 -8.95
CA PRO A 216 -2.28 3.90 -8.52
C PRO A 216 -2.86 4.34 -7.17
N THR A 217 -1.98 4.81 -6.29
CA THR A 217 -2.33 5.31 -4.96
C THR A 217 -1.56 6.59 -4.66
N ILE A 218 -2.20 7.50 -3.92
CA ILE A 218 -1.54 8.68 -3.36
C ILE A 218 -1.81 8.74 -1.87
N GLN A 219 -0.82 9.20 -1.12
CA GLN A 219 -0.89 9.32 0.33
C GLN A 219 -1.10 10.77 0.74
N CYS A 220 -2.24 11.09 1.33
CA CYS A 220 -2.55 12.40 1.91
C CYS A 220 -3.58 12.26 3.04
N PRO A 221 -3.21 12.62 4.28
CA PRO A 221 -2.96 11.75 5.47
C PRO A 221 -3.49 10.29 5.49
N MET A 222 -4.44 9.92 4.63
CA MET A 222 -4.85 8.55 4.32
C MET A 222 -4.50 8.17 2.87
N GLY A 223 -4.73 6.91 2.49
CA GLY A 223 -4.55 6.46 1.12
C GLY A 223 -5.77 6.78 0.28
N VAL A 224 -5.55 7.40 -0.88
CA VAL A 224 -6.54 7.53 -1.96
C VAL A 224 -6.11 6.61 -3.09
N VAL A 225 -7.05 5.82 -3.62
CA VAL A 225 -6.82 4.81 -4.65
C VAL A 225 -7.75 5.07 -5.82
N ALA A 226 -7.24 4.97 -7.05
CA ALA A 226 -8.04 5.14 -8.26
C ALA A 226 -7.86 3.93 -9.19
N SER A 227 -8.63 3.89 -10.26
CA SER A 227 -8.42 2.96 -11.36
C SER A 227 -7.10 3.25 -12.09
N HIS A 228 -6.64 2.31 -12.92
CA HIS A 228 -5.43 2.52 -13.74
C HIS A 228 -5.54 3.81 -14.57
N ASN A 229 -4.43 4.54 -14.70
CA ASN A 229 -4.32 5.75 -15.51
C ASN A 229 -5.26 6.90 -15.08
N CYS A 230 -5.78 6.85 -13.85
CA CYS A 230 -6.65 7.89 -13.27
C CYS A 230 -5.93 8.74 -12.22
N ASP A 231 -4.61 8.89 -12.32
CA ASP A 231 -3.77 9.66 -11.40
C ASP A 231 -4.24 11.11 -11.25
N ARG A 232 -4.84 11.70 -12.30
CA ARG A 232 -5.51 13.02 -12.21
C ARG A 232 -6.57 13.10 -11.09
N LEU A 233 -7.34 12.03 -10.86
CA LEU A 233 -8.35 11.97 -9.80
C LEU A 233 -7.68 11.88 -8.43
N LEU A 234 -6.62 11.07 -8.32
CA LEU A 234 -5.83 10.95 -7.10
C LEU A 234 -5.27 12.30 -6.68
N ILE A 235 -4.66 13.01 -7.62
CA ILE A 235 -4.06 14.33 -7.39
C ILE A 235 -5.12 15.34 -6.99
N ALA A 236 -6.28 15.37 -7.66
CA ALA A 236 -7.35 16.30 -7.32
C ALA A 236 -7.95 16.02 -5.94
N ALA A 237 -8.22 14.76 -5.61
CA ALA A 237 -8.70 14.37 -4.29
C ALA A 237 -7.66 14.69 -3.20
N ALA A 238 -6.38 14.45 -3.45
CA ALA A 238 -5.31 14.79 -2.51
C ALA A 238 -5.13 16.30 -2.33
N LYS A 239 -5.33 17.11 -3.38
CA LYS A 239 -5.38 18.58 -3.28
C LYS A 239 -6.49 19.04 -2.37
N GLU A 240 -7.71 18.57 -2.61
CA GLU A 240 -8.87 18.91 -1.79
C GLU A 240 -8.65 18.52 -0.32
N ILE A 241 -8.21 17.29 -0.05
CA ILE A 241 -7.94 16.83 1.32
C ILE A 241 -6.82 17.67 1.96
N SER A 242 -5.75 17.98 1.22
CA SER A 242 -4.67 18.82 1.72
C SER A 242 -5.17 20.22 2.10
N GLU A 243 -5.95 20.86 1.24
CA GLU A 243 -6.52 22.20 1.48
C GLU A 243 -7.48 22.21 2.68
N ALA A 244 -8.37 21.22 2.75
CA ALA A 244 -9.37 21.10 3.82
C ALA A 244 -8.76 20.89 5.21
N PHE A 245 -7.67 20.12 5.31
CA PHE A 245 -7.06 19.75 6.59
C PHE A 245 -5.76 20.51 6.90
N GLY A 246 -5.45 21.56 6.15
CA GLY A 246 -4.30 22.45 6.40
C GLY A 246 -2.95 21.94 5.89
N GLY A 247 -2.96 20.84 5.13
CA GLY A 247 -1.79 20.30 4.42
C GLY A 247 -0.66 19.86 5.34
N TRP A 248 0.54 19.81 4.77
CA TRP A 248 1.75 19.46 5.52
C TRP A 248 2.20 20.63 6.40
N THR A 249 2.40 20.35 7.69
CA THR A 249 3.03 21.27 8.64
C THR A 249 4.38 20.72 9.11
N PRO A 250 5.41 21.57 9.29
CA PRO A 250 6.68 21.14 9.84
C PRO A 250 6.55 20.62 11.27
N PRO A 251 7.25 19.53 11.64
CA PRO A 251 7.12 18.92 12.97
C PRO A 251 7.66 19.79 14.13
N TRP A 252 8.30 20.93 13.81
CA TRP A 252 8.88 21.86 14.80
C TRP A 252 8.05 23.13 15.02
N GLU A 253 6.89 23.29 14.36
CA GLU A 253 6.01 24.47 14.50
C GLU A 253 4.98 24.35 15.64
N HIS A 254 5.25 23.52 16.66
CA HIS A 254 4.37 23.28 17.81
C HIS A 254 4.85 23.95 19.10
#